data_AF-A0A3D8PU35-F1
#
_entry.id   AF-A0A3D8PU35-F1
#
_cell.length_a   1.000
_cell.length_b   1.000
_cell.length_c   1.000
_cell.angle_alpha   90.00
_cell.angle_beta   90.00
_cell.angle_gamma   90.00
#
_symmetry.space_group_name_H-M   'P 1'
#
loop_
_entity.id
_entity.type
_entity.pdbx_description
1 polymer ?
#
loop_
_entity_poly.entity_id
_entity_poly.type
_entity_poly.pdbx_seq_one_letter_code
_entity_poly.pdbx_strand_id
1 'polypeptide(L)'
;MKDILKHPTISSIIGTVVGTAIATPIVAYINKVNVLEAFILIFNWLKNVLITLLAYQVSIWIILFVLFIYLLFKKVLIHSGSSIEHSNLTHYRKDTIDNILWIFEWYEGFDRKLSLTNSSPHPICPNCMNDLVVSSKSSNGYYSPHPTYLICDNCGFSQKFGNDFDDYRIKVQREIIRRVRTGEWKKTLTKEQSS
;
A
#
# COMPACT_ATOMS: atom_id res chain seq x y z
N MET A 1 15.05 -1.66 19.04
CA MET A 1 14.82 -1.32 20.46
C MET A 1 16.07 -0.86 21.20
N LYS A 2 17.25 -1.51 21.05
CA LYS A 2 18.48 -1.14 21.77
C LYS A 2 19.00 0.29 21.48
N ASP A 3 18.73 0.84 20.30
CA ASP A 3 19.22 2.19 19.95
C ASP A 3 18.39 3.33 20.52
N ILE A 4 17.15 3.06 20.94
CA ILE A 4 16.26 4.06 21.57
C ILE A 4 16.72 4.37 23.01
N LEU A 5 17.33 3.38 23.69
CA LEU A 5 17.88 3.52 25.05
C LEU A 5 19.22 4.27 25.12
N LYS A 6 19.90 4.48 23.99
CA LYS A 6 21.18 5.21 23.94
C LYS A 6 21.02 6.72 23.92
N HIS A 7 19.81 7.23 23.65
CA HIS A 7 19.56 8.65 23.72
C HIS A 7 19.51 9.10 25.19
N PRO A 8 20.37 10.04 25.63
CA PRO A 8 20.48 10.44 27.03
C PRO A 8 19.18 11.01 27.58
N THR A 9 18.38 11.67 26.74
CA THR A 9 17.06 12.21 27.09
C THR A 9 16.03 11.09 27.33
N ILE A 10 16.01 10.07 26.48
CA ILE A 10 15.06 8.96 26.59
C ILE A 10 15.42 8.05 27.77
N SER A 11 16.70 7.81 27.99
CA SER A 11 17.20 7.06 29.16
C SER A 11 16.88 7.79 30.48
N SER A 12 17.06 9.11 30.53
CA SER A 12 16.70 9.91 31.71
C SER A 12 15.21 9.83 32.00
N ILE A 13 14.35 10.00 30.99
CA ILE A 13 12.89 9.97 31.18
C ILE A 13 12.44 8.59 31.67
N ILE A 14 12.92 7.52 31.05
CA ILE A 14 12.57 6.15 31.46
C ILE A 14 13.11 5.87 32.88
N GLY A 15 14.33 6.30 33.18
CA GLY A 15 14.93 6.14 34.50
C GLY A 15 14.16 6.87 35.60
N THR A 16 13.70 8.10 35.33
CA THR A 16 12.88 8.86 36.29
C THR A 16 11.52 8.21 36.49
N VAL A 17 10.85 7.75 35.43
CA VAL A 17 9.54 7.09 35.51
C VAL A 17 9.62 5.76 36.27
N VAL A 18 10.62 4.93 35.96
CA VAL A 18 10.82 3.66 36.66
C VAL A 18 11.25 3.89 38.11
N GLY A 19 12.14 4.85 38.35
CA GLY A 19 12.60 5.21 39.69
C GLY A 19 11.47 5.72 40.59
N THR A 20 10.60 6.59 40.07
CA THR A 20 9.42 7.07 40.80
C THR A 20 8.42 5.96 41.06
N ALA A 21 8.13 5.10 40.07
CA ALA A 21 7.23 3.96 40.24
C ALA A 21 7.67 2.98 41.34
N ILE A 22 8.97 2.84 41.60
CA ILE A 22 9.52 1.98 42.64
C ILE A 22 9.65 2.72 43.98
N ALA A 23 10.09 3.99 43.97
CA ALA A 23 10.27 4.77 45.20
C ALA A 23 8.94 5.05 45.91
N THR A 24 7.86 5.28 45.16
CA THR A 24 6.53 5.58 45.71
C THR A 24 5.97 4.48 46.63
N PRO A 25 5.94 3.18 46.25
CA PRO A 25 5.48 2.12 47.14
C PRO A 25 6.40 1.91 48.35
N ILE A 26 7.71 2.12 48.22
CA ILE A 26 8.66 2.02 49.35
C ILE A 26 8.40 3.13 50.37
N VAL A 27 8.21 4.38 49.91
CA VAL A 27 7.87 5.52 50.78
C VAL A 27 6.48 5.34 51.41
N ALA A 28 5.51 4.80 50.67
CA ALA A 28 4.18 4.50 51.19
C ALA A 28 4.23 3.40 52.28
N TYR A 29 5.09 2.39 52.12
CA TYR A 29 5.28 1.32 53.10
C TYR A 29 5.96 1.81 54.39
N ILE A 30 7.01 2.65 54.27
CA ILE A 30 7.75 3.19 55.42
C ILE A 30 6.87 4.11 56.28
N ASN A 31 5.99 4.90 55.66
CA ASN A 31 5.21 5.90 56.38
C ASN A 31 3.89 5.36 56.98
N LYS A 32 3.54 4.08 56.81
CA LYS A 32 2.25 3.48 57.24
C LYS A 32 1.01 4.34 56.90
N VAL A 33 1.08 5.07 55.79
CA VAL A 33 -0.02 5.92 55.32
C VAL A 33 -1.00 5.03 54.58
N ASN A 34 -2.30 5.22 54.83
CA ASN A 34 -3.35 4.53 54.10
C ASN A 34 -3.10 4.72 52.59
N VAL A 35 -2.92 3.62 51.86
CA VAL A 35 -2.57 3.60 50.43
C VAL A 35 -3.46 4.55 49.61
N LEU A 36 -4.71 4.72 50.02
CA LEU A 36 -5.67 5.67 49.45
C LEU A 36 -5.23 7.14 49.53
N GLU A 37 -4.63 7.59 50.62
CA GLU A 37 -4.14 8.97 50.77
C GLU A 37 -2.93 9.23 49.87
N ALA A 38 -2.04 8.24 49.73
CA ALA A 38 -0.93 8.31 48.79
C ALA A 38 -1.43 8.40 47.34
N PHE A 39 -2.46 7.62 46.98
CA PHE A 39 -3.10 7.73 45.66
C PHE A 39 -3.74 9.10 45.42
N ILE A 40 -4.42 9.67 46.42
CA ILE A 40 -5.05 11.00 46.31
C ILE A 40 -3.98 12.10 46.14
N LEU A 41 -2.85 12.01 46.85
CA LEU A 41 -1.74 12.95 46.70
C LEU A 41 -1.11 12.87 45.30
N ILE A 42 -0.93 11.66 44.76
CA ILE A 42 -0.44 11.46 43.38
C ILE A 42 -1.42 12.05 42.37
N PHE A 43 -2.73 11.83 42.56
CA PHE A 43 -3.75 12.35 41.65
C PHE A 43 -3.83 13.88 41.68
N ASN A 44 -3.72 14.48 42.87
CA ASN A 44 -3.68 15.94 43.03
C ASN A 44 -2.40 16.54 42.46
N TRP A 45 -1.25 15.87 42.61
CA TRP A 45 -0.01 16.28 41.96
C TRP A 45 -0.13 16.21 40.44
N LEU A 46 -0.67 15.12 39.89
CA LEU A 46 -0.89 14.96 38.45
C LEU A 46 -1.83 16.04 37.90
N LYS A 47 -2.91 16.35 38.63
CA LYS A 47 -3.83 17.44 38.29
C LYS A 47 -3.13 18.79 38.29
N ASN A 48 -2.30 19.09 39.29
CA ASN A 48 -1.56 20.35 39.37
C ASN A 48 -0.50 20.47 38.28
N VAL A 49 0.19 19.38 37.93
CA VAL A 49 1.11 19.30 36.78
C VAL A 49 0.35 19.52 35.47
N LEU A 50 -0.82 18.91 35.31
CA LEU A 50 -1.67 19.09 34.14
C LEU A 50 -2.15 20.54 34.03
N ILE A 51 -2.60 21.15 35.13
CA ILE A 51 -3.05 22.54 35.18
C ILE A 51 -1.88 23.49 34.90
N THR A 52 -0.68 23.24 35.44
CA THR A 52 0.49 24.09 35.16
C THR A 52 0.98 23.95 33.72
N LEU A 53 0.92 22.76 33.13
CA LEU A 53 1.19 22.54 31.71
C LEU A 53 0.13 23.21 30.80
N LEU A 54 -1.14 23.19 31.19
CA LEU A 54 -2.22 23.87 30.46
C LEU A 54 -2.22 25.39 30.69
N ALA A 55 -1.73 25.87 31.84
CA ALA A 55 -1.65 27.27 32.19
C ALA A 55 -0.41 27.95 31.60
N TYR A 56 0.61 27.17 31.18
CA TYR A 56 1.72 27.73 30.43
C TYR A 56 1.21 28.21 29.07
N GLN A 57 1.40 29.50 28.82
CA GLN A 57 0.71 30.36 27.88
C GLN A 57 1.05 30.10 26.40
N VAL A 58 1.17 28.83 26.02
CA VAL A 58 1.09 28.36 24.64
C VAL A 58 -0.07 27.39 24.62
N SER A 59 -1.25 27.91 24.29
CA SER A 59 -2.46 27.14 24.10
C SER A 59 -2.10 25.89 23.28
N ILE A 60 -2.37 24.70 23.82
CA ILE A 60 -2.22 23.41 23.12
C ILE A 60 -2.83 23.46 21.70
N TRP A 61 -3.83 24.31 21.52
CA TRP A 61 -4.41 24.69 20.23
C TRP A 61 -3.40 25.19 19.20
N ILE A 62 -2.38 25.98 19.57
CA ILE A 62 -1.33 26.48 18.67
C ILE A 62 -0.44 25.31 18.21
N ILE A 63 -0.08 24.40 19.11
CA ILE A 63 0.71 23.21 18.76
C ILE A 63 -0.10 22.30 17.82
N LEU A 64 -1.38 22.08 18.11
CA LEU A 64 -2.30 21.34 17.24
C LEU A 64 -2.50 22.03 15.90
N PHE A 65 -2.57 23.36 15.87
CA PHE A 65 -2.75 24.15 14.65
C PHE A 65 -1.51 24.10 13.75
N VAL A 66 -0.31 24.22 14.33
CA VAL A 66 0.96 24.07 13.60
C VAL A 66 1.11 22.65 13.06
N LEU A 67 0.77 21.62 13.86
CA LEU A 67 0.76 20.23 13.42
C LEU A 67 -0.23 20.00 12.27
N PHE A 68 -1.42 20.58 12.36
CA PHE A 68 -2.46 20.51 11.34
C PHE A 68 -2.01 21.16 10.02
N ILE A 69 -1.44 22.37 10.08
CA ILE A 69 -0.88 23.07 8.91
C ILE A 69 0.27 22.25 8.30
N TYR A 70 1.18 21.72 9.11
CA TYR A 70 2.28 20.89 8.63
C TYR A 70 1.80 19.64 7.88
N LEU A 71 0.78 18.95 8.41
CA LEU A 71 0.18 17.78 7.75
C LEU A 71 -0.55 18.14 6.45
N LEU A 72 -1.22 19.29 6.39
CA LEU A 72 -1.83 19.80 5.16
C LEU A 72 -0.79 20.13 4.10
N PHE A 73 0.27 20.88 4.46
CA PHE A 73 1.36 21.21 3.53
C PHE A 73 2.05 19.96 2.99
N LYS A 74 2.30 18.95 3.84
CA LYS A 74 2.86 17.68 3.40
C LYS A 74 1.96 16.97 2.38
N LYS A 75 0.63 16.96 2.59
CA LYS A 75 -0.32 16.37 1.64
C LYS A 75 -0.36 17.13 0.30
N VAL A 76 -0.30 18.46 0.34
CA VAL A 76 -0.34 19.31 -0.87
C VAL A 76 0.95 19.22 -1.68
N LEU A 77 2.12 19.22 -1.02
CA LEU A 77 3.42 19.06 -1.68
C LEU A 77 3.58 17.69 -2.35
N ILE A 78 3.02 16.63 -1.75
CA ILE A 78 2.98 15.30 -2.37
C ILE A 78 1.99 15.23 -3.55
N HIS A 79 0.96 16.10 -3.59
CA HIS A 79 -0.10 16.06 -4.60
C HIS A 79 0.27 16.73 -5.93
N SER A 80 1.18 17.72 -5.93
CA SER A 80 1.54 18.46 -7.15
C SER A 80 2.43 17.68 -8.14
N GLY A 81 2.98 16.53 -7.76
CA GLY A 81 3.92 15.79 -8.60
C GLY A 81 3.33 14.68 -9.49
N SER A 82 2.09 14.23 -9.26
CA SER A 82 1.62 12.94 -9.82
C SER A 82 0.30 12.96 -10.60
N SER A 83 -0.42 14.09 -10.67
CA SER A 83 -1.79 14.10 -11.20
C SER A 83 -1.88 13.95 -12.73
N ILE A 84 -0.95 14.56 -13.47
CA ILE A 84 -1.02 14.58 -14.95
C ILE A 84 -0.63 13.22 -15.54
N GLU A 85 0.36 12.52 -14.97
CA GLU A 85 0.81 11.23 -15.50
C GLU A 85 -0.12 10.07 -15.11
N HIS A 86 -0.75 10.14 -13.92
CA HIS A 86 -1.78 9.17 -13.50
C HIS A 86 -3.01 9.20 -14.41
N SER A 87 -3.46 10.39 -14.83
CA SER A 87 -4.61 10.54 -15.73
C SER A 87 -4.43 9.71 -17.01
N ASN A 88 -3.29 9.87 -17.70
CA ASN A 88 -3.06 9.17 -18.97
C ASN A 88 -2.84 7.66 -18.78
N LEU A 89 -2.22 7.25 -17.67
CA LEU A 89 -1.98 5.83 -17.39
C LEU A 89 -3.30 5.05 -17.20
N THR A 90 -4.32 5.67 -16.61
CA THR A 90 -5.63 5.01 -16.44
C THR A 90 -6.36 4.68 -17.75
N HIS A 91 -5.98 5.31 -18.87
CA HIS A 91 -6.52 5.01 -20.19
C HIS A 91 -5.86 3.81 -20.86
N TYR A 92 -4.64 3.45 -20.45
CA TYR A 92 -3.93 2.28 -20.96
C TYR A 92 -4.51 1.02 -20.32
N ARG A 93 -5.51 0.40 -20.97
CA ARG A 93 -6.28 -0.75 -20.42
C ARG A 93 -6.22 -2.00 -21.29
N LYS A 94 -5.56 -1.94 -22.44
CA LYS A 94 -5.40 -3.07 -23.33
C LYS A 94 -4.05 -3.01 -24.03
N ASP A 95 -3.47 -4.16 -24.31
CA ASP A 95 -2.25 -4.28 -25.10
C ASP A 95 -2.14 -5.65 -25.75
N THR A 96 -1.33 -5.78 -26.80
CA THR A 96 -1.05 -7.05 -27.46
C THR A 96 0.32 -7.58 -27.01
N ILE A 97 0.31 -8.79 -26.45
CA ILE A 97 1.50 -9.48 -25.95
C ILE A 97 1.41 -10.94 -26.41
N ASP A 98 2.47 -11.46 -27.04
CA ASP A 98 2.54 -12.80 -27.61
C ASP A 98 1.36 -13.13 -28.57
N ASN A 99 0.99 -12.17 -29.42
CA ASN A 99 -0.14 -12.23 -30.36
C ASN A 99 -1.52 -12.43 -29.71
N ILE A 100 -1.63 -12.27 -28.39
CA ILE A 100 -2.89 -12.28 -27.66
C ILE A 100 -3.23 -10.84 -27.28
N LEU A 101 -4.50 -10.48 -27.42
CA LEU A 101 -5.00 -9.21 -26.90
C LEU A 101 -5.27 -9.39 -25.41
N TRP A 102 -4.69 -8.54 -24.57
CA TRP A 102 -4.89 -8.56 -23.13
C TRP A 102 -5.66 -7.32 -22.72
N ILE A 103 -6.74 -7.51 -21.96
CA ILE A 103 -7.50 -6.42 -21.35
C ILE A 103 -7.27 -6.44 -19.84
N PHE A 104 -7.10 -5.28 -19.24
CA PHE A 104 -6.81 -5.14 -17.82
C PHE A 104 -7.35 -3.85 -17.25
N GLU A 105 -7.64 -3.89 -15.96
CA GLU A 105 -8.11 -2.74 -15.21
C GLU A 105 -7.09 -2.33 -14.16
N TRP A 106 -6.91 -1.01 -14.03
CA TRP A 106 -6.09 -0.44 -12.98
C TRP A 106 -6.90 -0.29 -11.71
N TYR A 107 -6.29 -0.71 -10.61
CA TYR A 107 -6.77 -0.46 -9.27
C TYR A 107 -5.83 0.51 -8.55
N GLU A 108 -6.37 1.56 -7.96
CA GLU A 108 -5.62 2.47 -7.09
C GLU A 108 -5.72 1.99 -5.64
N GLY A 109 -4.58 1.51 -5.10
CA GLY A 109 -4.51 1.12 -3.69
C GLY A 109 -4.44 2.34 -2.75
N PHE A 110 -4.55 2.09 -1.45
CA PHE A 110 -4.41 3.12 -0.41
C PHE A 110 -3.07 3.88 -0.48
N ASP A 111 -2.04 3.26 -1.05
CA ASP A 111 -0.73 3.85 -1.30
C ASP A 111 -0.67 4.77 -2.54
N ARG A 112 -1.82 5.00 -3.22
CA ARG A 112 -1.95 5.76 -4.49
C ARG A 112 -1.10 5.22 -5.64
N LYS A 113 -0.66 3.97 -5.51
CA LYS A 113 0.03 3.22 -6.56
C LYS A 113 -1.02 2.50 -7.38
N LEU A 114 -0.89 2.62 -8.70
CA LEU A 114 -1.68 1.85 -9.65
C LEU A 114 -1.12 0.43 -9.70
N SER A 115 -1.99 -0.53 -9.45
CA SER A 115 -1.69 -1.96 -9.52
C SER A 115 -2.77 -2.67 -10.33
N LEU A 116 -2.43 -3.85 -10.85
CA LEU A 116 -3.39 -4.73 -11.51
C LEU A 116 -4.13 -5.54 -10.44
N THR A 117 -5.41 -5.82 -10.68
CA THR A 117 -6.19 -6.74 -9.84
C THR A 117 -5.74 -8.19 -10.05
N ASN A 118 -6.05 -9.08 -9.12
CA ASN A 118 -5.72 -10.51 -9.25
C ASN A 118 -6.46 -11.20 -10.41
N SER A 119 -7.59 -10.63 -10.85
CA SER A 119 -8.32 -11.10 -12.02
C SER A 119 -7.65 -10.63 -13.32
N SER A 120 -7.13 -9.40 -13.36
CA SER A 120 -6.44 -8.83 -14.53
C SER A 120 -4.97 -9.28 -14.65
N PRO A 121 -4.41 -9.39 -15.87
CA PRO A 121 -5.01 -9.19 -17.18
C PRO A 121 -5.76 -10.44 -17.68
N HIS A 122 -6.79 -10.23 -18.50
CA HIS A 122 -7.59 -11.28 -19.12
C HIS A 122 -7.29 -11.40 -20.62
N PRO A 123 -7.11 -12.64 -21.14
CA PRO A 123 -6.80 -12.86 -22.54
C PRO A 123 -8.06 -12.86 -23.42
N ILE A 124 -8.01 -12.07 -24.48
CA ILE A 124 -9.08 -11.89 -25.48
C ILE A 124 -8.55 -12.31 -26.85
N CYS A 125 -9.43 -12.90 -27.65
CA CYS A 125 -9.10 -13.29 -29.02
C CYS A 125 -8.93 -12.04 -29.89
N PRO A 126 -7.80 -11.86 -30.59
CA PRO A 126 -7.57 -10.69 -31.44
C PRO A 126 -8.49 -10.66 -32.68
N ASN A 127 -9.03 -11.81 -33.10
CA ASN A 127 -9.81 -11.93 -34.34
C ASN A 127 -11.30 -11.67 -34.14
N CYS A 128 -11.88 -12.13 -33.03
CA CYS A 128 -13.32 -12.09 -32.80
C CYS A 128 -13.73 -11.45 -31.47
N MET A 129 -12.77 -10.94 -30.69
CA MET A 129 -12.99 -10.28 -29.40
C MET A 129 -13.70 -11.14 -28.34
N ASN A 130 -13.77 -12.46 -28.54
CA ASN A 130 -14.29 -13.39 -27.54
C ASN A 130 -13.20 -13.74 -26.51
N ASP A 131 -13.63 -14.13 -25.30
CA ASP A 131 -12.72 -14.61 -24.26
C ASP A 131 -11.94 -15.85 -24.73
N LEU A 132 -10.65 -15.88 -24.38
CA LEU A 132 -9.82 -17.05 -24.61
C LEU A 132 -9.89 -17.99 -23.40
N VAL A 133 -10.19 -19.26 -23.69
CA VAL A 133 -10.31 -20.30 -22.68
C VAL A 133 -9.03 -21.13 -22.63
N VAL A 134 -8.63 -21.49 -21.42
CA VAL A 134 -7.48 -22.35 -21.17
C VAL A 134 -7.85 -23.80 -21.53
N SER A 135 -7.10 -24.39 -22.45
CA SER A 135 -7.32 -25.77 -22.91
C SER A 135 -6.15 -26.66 -22.54
N SER A 136 -6.48 -27.82 -21.93
CA SER A 136 -5.53 -28.91 -21.68
C SER A 136 -5.29 -29.78 -22.92
N LYS A 137 -6.06 -29.56 -23.99
CA LYS A 137 -5.98 -30.33 -25.23
C LYS A 137 -4.90 -29.72 -26.13
N SER A 138 -3.82 -30.47 -26.35
CA SER A 138 -2.83 -30.11 -27.35
C SER A 138 -3.41 -30.19 -28.77
N SER A 139 -2.78 -29.52 -29.73
CA SER A 139 -3.10 -29.63 -31.16
C SER A 139 -3.12 -31.07 -31.69
N ASN A 140 -2.39 -31.97 -31.01
CA ASN A 140 -2.26 -33.38 -31.37
C ASN A 140 -3.29 -34.27 -30.65
N GLY A 141 -4.24 -33.68 -29.92
CA GLY A 141 -5.32 -34.40 -29.22
C GLY A 141 -4.94 -35.00 -27.86
N TYR A 142 -3.68 -34.91 -27.44
CA TYR A 142 -3.25 -35.36 -26.12
C TYR A 142 -3.64 -34.37 -25.03
N TYR A 143 -4.14 -34.88 -23.90
CA TYR A 143 -4.40 -34.13 -22.68
C TYR A 143 -3.10 -33.97 -21.89
N SER A 144 -2.71 -32.72 -21.64
CA SER A 144 -1.63 -32.39 -20.72
C SER A 144 -2.22 -32.07 -19.34
N PRO A 145 -1.62 -32.52 -18.23
CA PRO A 145 -2.02 -32.10 -16.89
C PRO A 145 -1.81 -30.59 -16.67
N HIS A 146 -0.93 -29.97 -17.47
CA HIS A 146 -0.70 -28.53 -17.48
C HIS A 146 -1.25 -27.95 -18.79
N PRO A 147 -2.33 -27.17 -18.74
CA PRO A 147 -2.87 -26.56 -19.94
C PRO A 147 -1.90 -25.51 -20.46
N THR A 148 -1.52 -25.65 -21.72
CA THR A 148 -0.48 -24.83 -22.38
C THR A 148 -1.03 -24.11 -23.61
N TYR A 149 -2.34 -24.12 -23.80
CA TYR A 149 -3.01 -23.52 -24.95
C TYR A 149 -4.14 -22.60 -24.50
N LEU A 150 -4.19 -21.42 -25.11
CA LEU A 150 -5.36 -20.55 -25.10
C LEU A 150 -6.10 -20.76 -26.41
N ILE A 151 -7.37 -21.10 -26.34
CA ILE A 151 -8.21 -21.38 -27.51
C ILE A 151 -9.43 -20.46 -27.48
N CYS A 152 -9.82 -20.00 -28.65
CA CYS A 152 -11.08 -19.29 -28.85
C CYS A 152 -12.15 -20.26 -29.38
N ASP A 153 -13.24 -20.42 -28.63
CA ASP A 153 -14.34 -21.30 -29.01
C ASP A 153 -15.12 -20.83 -30.24
N ASN A 154 -15.05 -19.53 -30.56
CA ASN A 154 -15.81 -18.94 -31.66
C ASN A 154 -15.09 -19.04 -33.02
N CYS A 155 -13.80 -18.70 -33.06
CA CYS A 155 -13.05 -18.59 -34.33
C CYS A 155 -11.92 -19.61 -34.50
N GLY A 156 -11.68 -20.48 -33.50
CA GLY A 156 -10.62 -21.49 -33.56
C GLY A 156 -9.20 -20.94 -33.45
N PHE A 157 -9.03 -19.66 -33.13
CA PHE A 157 -7.72 -19.11 -32.78
C PHE A 157 -7.11 -19.90 -31.62
N SER A 158 -5.85 -20.30 -31.76
CA SER A 158 -5.12 -20.99 -30.69
C SER A 158 -3.71 -20.44 -30.56
N GLN A 159 -3.27 -20.23 -29.33
CA GLN A 159 -1.93 -19.77 -29.01
C GLN A 159 -1.33 -20.66 -27.92
N LYS A 160 -0.13 -21.18 -28.21
CA LYS A 160 0.63 -21.99 -27.26
C LYS A 160 1.44 -21.08 -26.34
N PHE A 161 1.44 -21.39 -25.04
CA PHE A 161 2.33 -20.80 -24.04
C PHE A 161 3.11 -21.90 -23.32
N GLY A 162 4.27 -21.55 -22.76
CA GLY A 162 5.28 -22.53 -22.33
C GLY A 162 5.08 -23.12 -20.92
N ASN A 163 4.39 -22.42 -20.04
CA ASN A 163 4.26 -22.74 -18.61
C ASN A 163 2.79 -22.93 -18.22
N ASP A 164 2.50 -23.10 -16.93
CA ASP A 164 1.15 -23.01 -16.41
C ASP A 164 0.50 -21.64 -16.70
N PHE A 165 -0.83 -21.59 -16.78
CA PHE A 165 -1.54 -20.36 -17.14
C PHE A 165 -1.35 -19.26 -16.10
N ASP A 166 -1.29 -19.59 -14.81
CA ASP A 166 -1.08 -18.59 -13.76
C ASP A 166 0.31 -17.96 -13.85
N ASP A 167 1.35 -18.78 -14.05
CA ASP A 167 2.71 -18.31 -14.28
C ASP A 167 2.81 -17.44 -15.54
N TYR A 168 2.12 -17.85 -16.60
CA TYR A 168 2.06 -17.10 -17.84
C TYR A 168 1.38 -15.75 -17.66
N ARG A 169 0.25 -15.70 -16.95
CA ARG A 169 -0.45 -14.46 -16.61
C ARG A 169 0.41 -13.53 -15.76
N ILE A 170 1.17 -14.06 -14.78
CA ILE A 170 2.12 -13.28 -13.98
C ILE A 170 3.24 -12.70 -14.86
N LYS A 171 3.74 -13.47 -15.84
CA LYS A 171 4.72 -12.97 -16.82
C LYS A 171 4.15 -11.78 -17.60
N VAL A 172 2.90 -11.88 -18.06
CA VAL A 172 2.21 -10.80 -18.78
C VAL A 172 2.02 -9.56 -17.88
N GLN A 173 1.61 -9.74 -16.62
CA GLN A 173 1.52 -8.64 -15.65
C GLN A 173 2.86 -7.89 -15.51
N ARG A 174 3.96 -8.64 -15.35
CA ARG A 174 5.30 -8.06 -15.23
C ARG A 174 5.68 -7.29 -16.49
N GLU A 175 5.33 -7.80 -17.66
CA GLU A 175 5.59 -7.15 -18.93
C GLU A 175 4.79 -5.85 -19.10
N ILE A 176 3.51 -5.83 -18.72
CA ILE A 176 2.68 -4.61 -18.67
C ILE A 176 3.32 -3.58 -17.75
N ILE A 177 3.71 -3.98 -16.54
CA ILE A 177 4.37 -3.08 -15.57
C ILE A 177 5.71 -2.58 -16.11
N ARG A 178 6.48 -3.43 -16.81
CA ARG A 178 7.74 -3.04 -17.47
C ARG A 178 7.47 -1.95 -18.50
N ARG A 179 6.50 -2.15 -19.41
CA ARG A 179 6.12 -1.17 -20.44
C ARG A 179 5.67 0.15 -19.82
N VAL A 180 4.93 0.11 -18.71
CA VAL A 180 4.55 1.31 -17.95
C VAL A 180 5.77 2.06 -17.46
N ARG A 181 6.74 1.37 -16.85
CA ARG A 181 7.99 1.97 -16.35
C ARG A 181 8.90 2.51 -17.46
N THR A 182 8.95 1.86 -18.62
CA THR A 182 9.77 2.30 -19.76
C THR A 182 9.08 3.34 -20.64
N GLY A 183 7.78 3.60 -20.45
CA GLY A 183 7.01 4.54 -21.25
C GLY A 183 6.57 4.00 -22.62
N GLU A 184 6.80 2.72 -22.91
CA GLU A 184 6.42 2.09 -24.19
C GLU A 184 4.90 2.11 -24.42
N TRP A 185 4.11 2.05 -23.35
CA TRP A 185 2.64 2.10 -23.37
C TRP A 185 2.07 3.36 -24.06
N LYS A 186 2.82 4.47 -24.05
CA LYS A 186 2.40 5.72 -24.68
C LYS A 186 2.18 5.55 -26.19
N LYS A 187 2.97 4.68 -26.84
CA LYS A 187 2.84 4.36 -28.27
C LYS A 187 1.54 3.63 -28.58
N THR A 188 1.07 2.77 -27.68
CA THR A 188 -0.18 2.03 -27.82
C THR A 188 -1.37 2.98 -27.82
N LEU A 189 -1.37 3.99 -26.94
CA LEU A 189 -2.41 5.02 -26.91
C LEU A 189 -2.45 5.90 -28.16
N THR A 190 -1.28 6.27 -28.70
CA THR A 190 -1.23 7.08 -29.94
C THR A 190 -1.80 6.32 -31.14
N LYS A 191 -1.57 5.00 -31.21
CA LYS A 191 -2.09 4.14 -32.28
C LYS A 191 -3.62 4.04 -32.26
N GLU A 192 -4.22 4.07 -31.07
CA GLU A 192 -5.68 4.06 -30.91
C GLU A 192 -6.33 5.39 -31.32
N GLN A 193 -5.64 6.52 -31.18
CA GLN A 193 -6.17 7.82 -31.62
C GLN A 193 -6.09 8.03 -33.13
N SER A 194 -5.27 7.23 -33.83
CA SER A 194 -5.09 7.28 -35.29
C SER A 194 -5.85 6.22 -36.08
N SER A 195 -6.58 5.32 -35.40
CA SER A 195 -7.37 4.24 -36.02
C SER A 195 -8.86 4.52 -35.87
#